data_AF-A0A640XUH1-F1
#
_entry.id   AF-A0A640XUH1-F1
#
_cell.length_a   1.000
_cell.length_b   1.000
_cell.length_c   1.000
_cell.angle_alpha   90.00
_cell.angle_beta   90.00
_cell.angle_gamma   90.00
#
_symmetry.space_group_name_H-M   'P 1'
#
loop_
_entity.id
_entity.type
_entity.pdbx_description
1 polymer ?
#
loop_
_entity_poly.entity_id
_entity_poly.type
_entity_poly.pdbx_seq_one_letter_code
_entity_poly.pdbx_strand_id
1 'polypeptide(L)'
;MSGTEFTEAELEQAVGRLADGDALRAAEARVATAAPALQRVLARALEAGGWFDETHRTEVERVAAIADDGERAASLDVLLAEETRIAMLVGVATGWALAGELGAPTNYEREES
;
A
#
# COMPACT_ATOMS: atom_id res chain seq x y z
N MET A 1 -7.03 -13.81 -19.69
CA MET A 1 -8.03 -13.76 -18.61
C MET A 1 -8.67 -12.39 -18.66
N SER A 2 -9.93 -12.27 -19.10
CA SER A 2 -10.64 -10.99 -19.00
C SER A 2 -10.89 -10.70 -17.53
N GLY A 3 -10.15 -9.74 -16.97
CA GLY A 3 -10.47 -9.20 -15.66
C GLY A 3 -11.84 -8.55 -15.76
N THR A 4 -12.79 -9.01 -14.98
CA THR A 4 -14.06 -8.30 -14.80
C THR A 4 -13.70 -6.97 -14.15
N GLU A 5 -13.84 -5.86 -14.89
CA GLU A 5 -13.67 -4.53 -14.31
C GLU A 5 -14.79 -4.33 -13.27
N PHE A 6 -14.41 -4.12 -12.02
CA PHE A 6 -15.36 -3.79 -10.96
C PHE A 6 -15.90 -2.37 -11.18
N THR A 7 -17.19 -2.18 -10.93
CA THR A 7 -17.82 -0.86 -10.93
C THR A 7 -17.41 -0.05 -9.69
N GLU A 8 -17.52 1.28 -9.77
CA GLU A 8 -17.25 2.19 -8.64
C GLU A 8 -18.10 1.86 -7.41
N ALA A 9 -19.37 1.49 -7.61
CA ALA A 9 -20.27 1.09 -6.53
C ALA A 9 -19.85 -0.23 -5.85
N GLU A 10 -19.35 -1.20 -6.61
CA GLU A 10 -18.82 -2.44 -6.06
C GLU A 10 -17.54 -2.20 -5.25
N LEU A 11 -16.69 -1.28 -5.73
CA LEU A 11 -15.49 -0.85 -5.02
C LEU A 11 -15.84 -0.15 -3.70
N GLU A 12 -16.75 0.82 -3.72
CA GLU A 12 -17.19 1.55 -2.52
C GLU A 12 -17.79 0.60 -1.48
N GLN A 13 -18.62 -0.35 -1.92
CA GLN A 13 -19.22 -1.35 -1.03
C GLN A 13 -18.15 -2.28 -0.42
N ALA A 14 -17.13 -2.66 -1.20
CA ALA A 14 -16.00 -3.44 -0.69
C ALA A 14 -15.18 -2.66 0.34
N VAL A 15 -14.95 -1.36 0.10
CA VAL A 15 -14.28 -0.46 1.06
C VAL A 15 -15.09 -0.35 2.35
N GLY A 16 -16.42 -0.23 2.27
CA GLY A 16 -17.30 -0.21 3.43
C GLY A 16 -17.14 -1.46 4.31
N ARG A 17 -17.13 -2.65 3.72
CA ARG A 17 -16.90 -3.91 4.45
C ARG A 17 -15.53 -4.01 5.12
N LEU A 18 -14.50 -3.37 4.55
CA LEU A 18 -13.17 -3.30 5.16
C LEU A 18 -13.17 -2.36 6.37
N ALA A 19 -13.94 -1.27 6.33
CA ALA A 19 -14.06 -0.30 7.41
C ALA A 19 -14.71 -0.90 8.68
N ASP A 20 -15.54 -1.93 8.53
CA ASP A 20 -16.13 -2.70 9.65
C ASP A 20 -15.08 -3.51 10.45
N GLY A 21 -13.83 -3.58 9.95
CA GLY A 21 -12.62 -3.88 10.72
C GLY A 21 -12.26 -5.35 10.88
N ASP A 22 -13.21 -6.29 10.93
CA ASP A 22 -12.90 -7.72 11.10
C ASP A 22 -12.15 -8.32 9.90
N ALA A 23 -12.59 -7.96 8.68
CA ALA A 23 -11.93 -8.41 7.46
C ALA A 23 -10.51 -7.83 7.32
N LEU A 24 -10.34 -6.56 7.70
CA LEU A 24 -9.05 -5.89 7.64
C LEU A 24 -8.06 -6.51 8.64
N ARG A 25 -8.47 -6.73 9.89
CA ARG A 25 -7.63 -7.39 10.91
C ARG A 25 -7.17 -8.79 10.49
N ALA A 26 -8.05 -9.58 9.89
CA ALA A 26 -7.68 -10.90 9.37
C ALA A 26 -6.68 -10.83 8.22
N ALA A 27 -6.81 -9.82 7.34
CA ALA A 27 -5.84 -9.56 6.28
C ALA A 27 -4.48 -9.11 6.85
N GLU A 28 -4.47 -8.21 7.82
CA GLU A 28 -3.26 -7.75 8.51
C GLU A 28 -2.49 -8.91 9.14
N ALA A 29 -3.18 -9.81 9.85
CA ALA A 29 -2.56 -10.98 10.46
C ALA A 29 -1.89 -11.91 9.43
N ARG A 30 -2.51 -12.07 8.25
CA ARG A 30 -1.93 -12.87 7.14
C ARG A 30 -0.76 -12.16 6.47
N VAL A 31 -0.85 -10.84 6.30
CA VAL A 31 0.24 -10.04 5.74
C VAL A 31 1.43 -10.02 6.69
N ALA A 32 1.20 -9.96 8.00
CA ALA A 32 2.26 -9.96 9.01
C ALA A 32 3.17 -11.20 8.92
N THR A 33 2.63 -12.37 8.58
CA THR A 33 3.45 -13.59 8.39
C THR A 33 4.31 -13.54 7.12
N ALA A 34 3.86 -12.80 6.10
CA ALA A 34 4.57 -12.59 4.84
C ALA A 34 5.44 -11.31 4.84
N ALA A 35 5.36 -10.47 5.88
CA ALA A 35 5.93 -9.13 5.91
C ALA A 35 7.43 -9.08 5.57
N PRO A 36 8.31 -9.97 6.08
CA PRO A 36 9.73 -9.94 5.72
C PRO A 36 9.99 -10.21 4.23
N ALA A 37 9.15 -11.02 3.57
CA ALA A 37 9.26 -11.28 2.14
C ALA A 37 8.73 -10.12 1.31
N LEU A 38 7.59 -9.55 1.72
CA LEU A 38 7.00 -8.38 1.08
C LEU A 38 7.91 -7.15 1.18
N GLN A 39 8.61 -6.96 2.31
CA GLN A 39 9.59 -5.88 2.47
C GLN A 39 10.70 -5.92 1.41
N ARG A 40 11.16 -7.12 1.01
CA ARG A 40 12.18 -7.23 -0.06
C ARG A 40 11.64 -6.83 -1.43
N VAL A 41 10.38 -7.19 -1.72
CA VAL A 41 9.70 -6.80 -2.97
C VAL A 41 9.47 -5.28 -3.00
N LEU A 42 8.98 -4.72 -1.89
CA LEU A 42 8.77 -3.29 -1.74
C LEU A 42 10.09 -2.52 -1.89
N ALA A 43 11.15 -2.91 -1.19
CA ALA A 43 12.46 -2.27 -1.33
C ALA A 43 12.94 -2.26 -2.79
N ARG A 44 12.80 -3.40 -3.49
CA ARG A 44 13.14 -3.50 -4.91
C ARG A 44 12.29 -2.59 -5.80
N ALA A 45 11.00 -2.47 -5.53
CA ALA A 45 10.09 -1.61 -6.28
C ALA A 45 10.38 -0.12 -6.05
N LEU A 46 10.71 0.26 -4.81
CA LEU A 46 11.09 1.62 -4.44
C LEU A 46 12.42 2.03 -5.09
N GLU A 47 13.41 1.14 -5.09
CA GLU A 47 14.70 1.32 -5.78
C GLU A 47 14.51 1.42 -7.31
N ALA A 48 13.71 0.53 -7.90
CA ALA A 48 13.55 0.45 -9.36
C ALA A 48 12.70 1.60 -9.95
N GLY A 49 11.79 2.18 -9.17
CA GLY A 49 10.90 3.24 -9.61
C GLY A 49 11.51 4.65 -9.52
N GLY A 50 12.71 4.81 -8.95
CA GLY A 50 13.27 6.14 -8.65
C GLY A 50 12.40 6.94 -7.69
N TRP A 51 11.50 6.26 -6.96
CA TRP A 51 10.45 6.90 -6.16
C TRP A 51 11.03 7.65 -4.95
N PHE A 52 12.22 7.23 -4.47
CA PHE A 52 12.83 7.72 -3.23
C PHE A 52 14.20 8.41 -3.38
N ASP A 53 14.83 8.44 -4.55
CA ASP A 53 16.29 8.62 -4.57
C ASP A 53 16.82 10.07 -4.70
N GLU A 54 16.25 10.89 -5.59
CA GLU A 54 16.79 12.25 -5.83
C GLU A 54 15.82 13.35 -5.41
N THR A 55 14.55 13.26 -5.82
CA THR A 55 13.51 14.25 -5.48
C THR A 55 13.19 14.26 -4.00
N HIS A 56 13.01 13.09 -3.39
CA HIS A 56 12.68 12.96 -1.96
C HIS A 56 13.80 13.52 -1.07
N ARG A 57 15.06 13.17 -1.36
CA ARG A 57 16.22 13.70 -0.62
C ARG A 57 16.32 15.22 -0.73
N THR A 58 16.08 15.77 -1.92
CA THR A 58 16.05 17.24 -2.13
C THR A 58 14.95 17.92 -1.30
N GLU A 59 13.75 17.31 -1.23
CA GLU A 59 12.65 17.86 -0.42
C GLU A 59 12.92 17.77 1.08
N VAL A 60 13.50 16.67 1.56
CA VAL A 60 13.93 16.53 2.95
C VAL A 60 14.99 17.59 3.29
N GLU A 61 15.99 17.79 2.44
CA GLU A 61 17.02 18.82 2.62
C GLU A 61 16.41 20.23 2.62
N ARG A 62 15.47 20.51 1.70
CA ARG A 62 14.74 21.77 1.63
C ARG A 62 13.98 22.06 2.93
N VAL A 63 13.23 21.09 3.45
CA VAL A 63 12.47 21.23 4.70
C VAL A 63 13.42 21.37 5.89
N ALA A 64 14.51 20.61 5.93
CA ALA A 64 15.50 20.67 7.01
C ALA A 64 16.21 22.03 7.08
N ALA A 65 16.36 22.72 5.95
CA ALA A 65 16.98 24.05 5.88
C ALA A 65 16.08 25.20 6.37
N ILE A 66 14.80 24.94 6.67
CA ILE A 66 13.87 25.97 7.17
C ILE A 66 14.32 26.43 8.57
N ALA A 67 14.61 27.72 8.70
CA ALA A 67 15.11 28.30 9.94
C ALA A 67 14.04 28.44 11.02
N ASP A 68 12.81 28.78 10.64
CA ASP A 68 11.69 28.91 11.58
C ASP A 68 11.19 27.53 12.01
N ASP A 69 11.13 27.30 13.32
CA ASP A 69 10.75 26.00 13.88
C ASP A 69 9.29 25.63 13.59
N GLY A 70 8.39 26.62 13.55
CA GLY A 70 6.96 26.41 13.28
C GLY A 70 6.71 26.08 11.80
N GLU A 71 7.32 26.84 10.90
CA GLU A 71 7.28 26.61 9.46
C GLU A 71 7.92 25.26 9.09
N ARG A 72 9.02 24.89 9.75
CA ARG A 72 9.67 23.60 9.56
C ARG A 72 8.77 22.45 10.00
N ALA A 73 8.13 22.56 11.17
CA ALA A 73 7.20 21.54 11.65
C ALA A 73 6.01 21.37 10.71
N ALA A 74 5.37 22.47 10.29
CA ALA A 74 4.25 22.42 9.35
C ALA A 74 4.64 21.82 7.99
N SER A 75 5.82 22.17 7.48
CA SER A 75 6.34 21.61 6.22
C SER A 75 6.67 20.12 6.33
N LEU A 76 7.17 19.68 7.49
CA LEU A 76 7.43 18.28 7.77
C LEU A 76 6.13 17.47 7.83
N ASP A 77 5.07 18.01 8.45
CA ASP A 77 3.76 17.35 8.49
C ASP A 77 3.20 17.11 7.07
N VAL A 78 3.34 18.11 6.18
CA VAL A 78 2.95 17.97 4.77
C VAL A 78 3.76 16.87 4.10
N LEU A 79 5.09 16.89 4.23
CA LEU A 79 5.97 15.89 3.63
C LEU A 79 5.62 14.48 4.10
N LEU A 80 5.40 14.28 5.41
CA LEU A 80 5.00 12.99 5.96
C LEU A 80 3.62 12.52 5.47
N ALA A 81 2.68 13.43 5.30
CA ALA A 81 1.36 13.11 4.75
C ALA A 81 1.45 12.65 3.29
N GLU A 82 2.33 13.27 2.49
CA GLU A 82 2.58 12.87 1.11
C GLU A 82 3.25 11.49 1.03
N GLU A 83 4.28 11.26 1.85
CA GLU A 83 4.95 9.96 1.95
C GLU A 83 3.99 8.85 2.38
N THR A 84 3.11 9.13 3.34
CA THR A 84 2.09 8.18 3.78
C THR A 84 1.14 7.81 2.64
N ARG A 85 0.69 8.80 1.85
CA ARG A 85 -0.18 8.57 0.68
C ARG A 85 0.52 7.70 -0.37
N ILE A 86 1.79 7.99 -0.65
CA ILE A 86 2.63 7.21 -1.56
C ILE A 86 2.77 5.77 -1.07
N ALA A 87 3.13 5.58 0.19
CA ALA A 87 3.31 4.26 0.79
C ALA A 87 2.01 3.43 0.71
N MET A 88 0.86 4.06 0.95
CA MET A 88 -0.45 3.42 0.78
C MET A 88 -0.71 2.99 -0.67
N LEU A 89 -0.44 3.86 -1.66
CA LEU A 89 -0.60 3.52 -3.07
C LEU A 89 0.27 2.33 -3.47
N VAL A 90 1.54 2.33 -3.07
CA VAL A 90 2.47 1.22 -3.32
C VAL A 90 2.01 -0.06 -2.63
N GLY A 91 1.54 0.04 -1.39
CA GLY A 91 0.99 -1.10 -0.64
C GLY A 91 -0.23 -1.72 -1.31
N VAL A 92 -1.18 -0.91 -1.77
CA VAL A 92 -2.37 -1.37 -2.50
C VAL A 92 -1.98 -2.01 -3.83
N ALA A 93 -1.12 -1.37 -4.61
CA ALA A 93 -0.64 -1.92 -5.88
C ALA A 93 0.07 -3.28 -5.69
N THR A 94 0.89 -3.40 -4.64
CA THR A 94 1.55 -4.66 -4.28
C THR A 94 0.53 -5.73 -3.90
N GLY A 95 -0.51 -5.37 -3.13
CA GLY A 95 -1.61 -6.28 -2.79
C GLY A 95 -2.37 -6.78 -4.01
N TRP A 96 -2.65 -5.90 -4.99
CA TRP A 96 -3.28 -6.28 -6.25
C TRP A 96 -2.40 -7.19 -7.10
N ALA A 97 -1.10 -6.88 -7.23
CA ALA A 97 -0.16 -7.72 -7.94
C ALA A 97 -0.07 -9.11 -7.30
N LEU A 98 0.02 -9.19 -5.97
CA LEU A 98 0.03 -10.46 -5.25
C LEU A 98 -1.26 -11.27 -5.45
N ALA A 99 -2.42 -10.63 -5.40
CA ALA A 99 -3.69 -11.29 -5.68
C ALA A 99 -3.76 -11.85 -7.11
N GLY A 100 -3.17 -11.13 -8.08
CA GLY A 100 -3.00 -11.61 -9.46
C GLY A 100 -2.13 -12.86 -9.56
N GLU A 101 -0.99 -12.87 -8.87
CA GLU A 101 -0.07 -14.02 -8.84
C GLU A 101 -0.66 -15.26 -8.15
N LEU A 102 -1.45 -15.06 -7.09
CA LEU A 102 -2.09 -16.17 -6.36
C LEU A 102 -3.30 -16.75 -7.09
N GLY A 103 -3.89 -16.01 -8.03
CA GLY A 103 -5.13 -16.40 -8.72
C GLY A 103 -6.34 -16.46 -7.78
N ALA A 104 -7.51 -16.81 -8.32
CA ALA A 104 -8.67 -17.12 -7.48
C ALA A 104 -8.37 -18.40 -6.69
N PRO A 105 -8.69 -18.47 -5.38
CA PRO A 105 -8.61 -19.72 -4.65
C PRO A 105 -9.47 -20.75 -5.40
N THR A 106 -8.81 -21.76 -5.96
CA THR A 106 -9.51 -22.88 -6.58
C THR A 106 -10.24 -23.60 -5.46
N ASN A 107 -11.57 -23.44 -5.39
CA ASN A 107 -12.44 -24.27 -4.56
C ASN A 107 -12.36 -25.72 -5.08
N TYR A 108 -11.30 -26.43 -4.72
CA TYR A 108 -11.32 -27.88 -4.62
C TYR A 108 -11.65 -28.20 -3.16
N GLU A 109 -12.54 -29.19 -2.95
CA GLU A 109 -13.14 -29.63 -1.69
C GLU A 109 -14.50 -29.02 -1.31
N ARG A 110 -15.50 -29.25 -2.18
CA ARG A 110 -16.86 -29.62 -1.71
C ARG A 110 -17.42 -30.78 -2.52
N GLU A 111 -16.65 -31.87 -2.58
CA GLU A 111 -17.17 -33.19 -2.91
C GLU A 111 -16.46 -34.21 -2.02
N GLU A 112 -17.06 -34.51 -0.88
CA GLU A 112 -17.15 -35.91 -0.44
C GLU A 112 -18.46 -36.09 0.34
N SER A 113 -19.08 -37.24 0.07
CA SER A 113 -20.51 -37.58 0.10
C SER A 113 -21.24 -37.51 1.43
#